data_AF-A0A7C7QHG6-F1
#
_entry.id   AF-A0A7C7QHG6-F1
#
_cell.length_a   1.000
_cell.length_b   1.000
_cell.length_c   1.000
_cell.angle_alpha   90.00
_cell.angle_beta   90.00
_cell.angle_gamma   90.00
#
_symmetry.space_group_name_H-M   'P 1'
#
loop_
_entity.id
_entity.type
_entity.pdbx_description
1 polymer ?
#
loop_
_entity_poly.entity_id
_entity_poly.type
_entity_poly.pdbx_seq_one_letter_code
_entity_poly.pdbx_strand_id
1 'polypeptide(L)'
;PAPEPAPVVELKPDYPDRYVVRKGDTLWDIAARFLKDPWMWPQVWHINPEIRNPHLIYPGDVISLHYAGDKPYLALEGAPGEAAPKGIRTVKLKPGARVLPLDAAIDAIPRSALAPFLYRPGIVTKEELDKAPYIISSQEGHLISGPGNTVYATRFGDQSLTVYNVIRVGQEYRDPRTGEFLGYQAVKVADANVTRWGDPVTLILSNSRIEVLDGDYLLPTEKSTLEFSFFPYPPRKPISGDIIAAFNALTQIGQYTVVAIDRGAREGLKQGHILAIYQKGEKVRDPRGEYSTKLIQLPSERAGLLMVFKVYDKVSYALVMEATRPIHIHDEVRTP
;
A
#
# COMPACT_ATOMS: atom_id res chain seq x y z
N PRO A 1 -20.47 23.46 -7.12
CA PRO A 1 -19.00 23.66 -7.14
C PRO A 1 -18.43 23.39 -8.54
N ALA A 2 -17.73 24.36 -9.12
CA ALA A 2 -16.97 24.14 -10.35
C ALA A 2 -15.91 23.04 -10.10
N PRO A 3 -15.63 22.17 -11.09
CA PRO A 3 -14.50 21.25 -10.98
C PRO A 3 -13.20 22.06 -10.87
N GLU A 4 -12.39 21.80 -9.84
CA GLU A 4 -11.03 22.36 -9.73
C GLU A 4 -10.18 21.95 -10.95
N PRO A 5 -9.24 22.81 -11.39
CA PRO A 5 -8.37 22.49 -12.51
C PRO A 5 -7.60 21.19 -12.24
N ALA A 6 -7.57 20.30 -13.22
CA ALA A 6 -6.81 19.07 -13.13
C ALA A 6 -5.32 19.40 -12.87
N PRO A 7 -4.62 18.60 -12.04
CA PRO A 7 -3.20 18.82 -11.78
C PRO A 7 -2.42 18.78 -13.10
N VAL A 8 -1.46 19.71 -13.25
CA VAL A 8 -0.67 19.87 -14.47
C VAL A 8 0.34 18.73 -14.56
N VAL A 9 0.28 17.94 -15.63
CA VAL A 9 1.24 16.86 -15.88
C VAL A 9 2.55 17.47 -16.39
N GLU A 10 3.63 17.28 -15.63
CA GLU A 10 4.98 17.69 -16.04
C GLU A 10 5.79 16.48 -16.57
N LEU A 11 6.42 16.67 -17.73
CA LEU A 11 7.30 15.68 -18.36
C LEU A 11 8.75 15.85 -17.87
N LYS A 12 9.53 14.77 -17.90
CA LYS A 12 10.98 14.85 -17.67
C LYS A 12 11.69 15.60 -18.80
N PRO A 13 12.81 16.27 -18.56
CA PRO A 13 13.58 16.89 -19.65
C PRO A 13 14.14 15.89 -20.66
N ASP A 14 14.36 14.64 -20.23
CA ASP A 14 15.06 13.57 -20.95
C ASP A 14 14.20 12.29 -21.08
N TYR A 15 12.88 12.43 -21.19
CA TYR A 15 12.02 11.27 -21.40
C TYR A 15 12.34 10.55 -22.73
N PRO A 16 12.21 9.21 -22.79
CA PRO A 16 12.42 8.47 -24.03
C PRO A 16 11.23 8.65 -24.98
N ASP A 17 11.45 8.63 -26.30
CA ASP A 17 10.35 8.66 -27.28
C ASP A 17 9.44 7.41 -27.18
N ARG A 18 10.05 6.27 -26.84
CA ARG A 18 9.39 4.97 -26.71
C ARG A 18 10.01 4.14 -25.61
N TYR A 19 9.21 3.30 -24.96
CA TYR A 19 9.63 2.38 -23.93
C TYR A 19 9.11 0.97 -24.21
N VAL A 20 10.00 -0.01 -24.21
CA VAL A 20 9.62 -1.43 -24.35
C VAL A 20 9.42 -2.01 -22.96
N VAL A 21 8.18 -2.41 -22.68
CA VAL A 21 7.74 -2.97 -21.40
C VAL A 21 8.51 -4.26 -21.10
N ARG A 22 9.08 -4.34 -19.89
CA ARG A 22 9.84 -5.49 -19.41
C ARG A 22 9.05 -6.25 -18.36
N LYS A 23 9.39 -7.53 -18.17
CA LYS A 23 8.79 -8.35 -17.11
C LYS A 23 9.10 -7.72 -15.75
N GLY A 24 8.06 -7.39 -15.00
CA GLY A 24 8.16 -6.81 -13.65
C GLY A 24 8.09 -5.28 -13.60
N ASP A 25 8.06 -4.59 -14.75
CA ASP A 25 7.71 -3.17 -14.77
C ASP A 25 6.29 -2.98 -14.23
N THR A 26 5.99 -1.80 -13.70
CA THR A 26 4.64 -1.32 -13.41
C THR A 26 4.31 -0.09 -14.24
N LEU A 27 3.02 0.27 -14.35
CA LEU A 27 2.63 1.55 -14.96
C LEU A 27 3.28 2.75 -14.26
N TRP A 28 3.51 2.65 -12.95
CA TRP A 28 4.27 3.64 -12.20
C TRP A 28 5.73 3.72 -12.68
N ASP A 29 6.41 2.59 -12.81
CA ASP A 29 7.82 2.54 -13.24
C ASP A 29 7.99 3.06 -14.67
N ILE A 30 7.03 2.74 -15.53
CA ILE A 30 6.98 3.22 -16.90
C ILE A 30 6.73 4.73 -16.91
N ALA A 31 5.71 5.20 -16.18
CA ALA A 31 5.44 6.63 -16.08
C ALA A 31 6.60 7.40 -15.47
N ALA A 32 7.37 6.81 -14.56
CA ALA A 32 8.59 7.42 -14.03
C ALA A 32 9.69 7.63 -15.07
N ARG A 33 9.58 7.04 -16.27
CA ARG A 33 10.46 7.35 -17.41
C ARG A 33 10.03 8.61 -18.17
N PHE A 34 8.73 8.91 -18.19
CA PHE A 34 8.17 10.00 -18.99
C PHE A 34 7.83 11.24 -18.16
N LEU A 35 7.26 11.03 -16.97
CA LEU A 35 6.70 12.06 -16.10
C LEU A 35 7.68 12.42 -14.98
N LYS A 36 7.69 13.69 -14.60
CA LYS A 36 8.39 14.16 -13.40
C LYS A 36 7.78 13.60 -12.13
N ASP A 37 6.44 13.49 -12.10
CA ASP A 37 5.66 12.92 -11.02
C ASP A 37 4.98 11.62 -11.51
N PRO A 38 5.57 10.44 -11.23
CA PRO A 38 5.11 9.16 -11.79
C PRO A 38 3.67 8.81 -11.39
N TRP A 39 3.22 9.26 -10.23
CA TRP A 39 1.86 9.04 -9.74
C TRP A 39 0.77 9.67 -10.62
N MET A 40 1.12 10.61 -11.49
CA MET A 40 0.19 11.23 -12.42
C MET A 40 -0.13 10.34 -13.62
N TRP A 41 0.43 9.14 -13.70
CA TRP A 41 0.17 8.19 -14.78
C TRP A 41 -1.32 7.97 -15.10
N PRO A 42 -2.27 7.96 -14.14
CA PRO A 42 -3.68 7.79 -14.49
C PRO A 42 -4.21 8.93 -15.35
N GLN A 43 -3.67 10.15 -15.21
CA GLN A 43 -4.08 11.32 -16.00
C GLN A 43 -3.67 11.19 -17.47
N VAL A 44 -2.48 10.65 -17.73
CA VAL A 44 -1.96 10.45 -19.09
C VAL A 44 -2.45 9.15 -19.72
N TRP A 45 -2.93 8.19 -18.92
CA TRP A 45 -3.46 6.92 -19.42
C TRP A 45 -4.98 6.95 -19.66
N HIS A 46 -5.74 7.73 -18.87
CA HIS A 46 -7.21 7.85 -19.01
C HIS A 46 -7.65 8.42 -20.37
N ILE A 47 -6.75 9.07 -21.10
CA ILE A 47 -6.94 9.58 -22.46
C ILE A 47 -6.92 8.45 -23.50
N ASN A 48 -6.59 7.20 -23.13
CA ASN A 48 -6.63 6.05 -24.03
C ASN A 48 -7.97 5.27 -23.87
N PRO A 49 -9.03 5.61 -24.63
CA PRO A 49 -10.36 5.01 -24.50
C PRO A 49 -10.41 3.51 -24.87
N GLU A 50 -9.38 3.00 -25.54
CA GLU A 50 -9.34 1.63 -26.05
C GLU A 50 -8.80 0.64 -25.02
N ILE A 51 -7.92 1.10 -24.12
CA ILE A 51 -7.42 0.31 -23.00
C ILE A 51 -8.23 0.65 -21.76
N ARG A 52 -9.45 0.08 -21.68
CA ARG A 52 -10.36 0.25 -20.53
C ARG A 52 -9.78 -0.24 -19.22
N ASN A 53 -8.82 -1.19 -19.26
CA ASN A 53 -8.10 -1.67 -18.10
C ASN A 53 -6.60 -1.42 -18.26
N PRO A 54 -6.04 -0.38 -17.61
CA PRO A 54 -4.62 -0.04 -17.68
C PRO A 54 -3.69 -1.17 -17.25
N HIS A 55 -4.16 -2.12 -16.44
CA HIS A 55 -3.36 -3.25 -15.99
C HIS A 55 -3.02 -4.25 -17.11
N LEU A 56 -3.59 -4.13 -18.31
CA LEU A 56 -3.35 -5.04 -19.43
C LEU A 56 -2.15 -4.65 -20.30
N ILE A 57 -1.02 -4.29 -19.68
CA ILE A 57 0.25 -4.14 -20.43
C ILE A 57 1.11 -5.38 -20.22
N TYR A 58 1.77 -5.83 -21.28
CA TYR A 58 2.50 -7.09 -21.31
C TYR A 58 3.98 -6.87 -21.63
N PRO A 59 4.89 -7.73 -21.14
CA PRO A 59 6.28 -7.68 -21.56
C PRO A 59 6.42 -7.77 -23.09
N GLY A 60 7.14 -6.79 -23.68
CA GLY A 60 7.30 -6.63 -25.11
C GLY A 60 6.36 -5.63 -25.77
N ASP A 61 5.39 -5.08 -25.03
CA ASP A 61 4.59 -3.94 -25.45
C ASP A 61 5.46 -2.69 -25.60
N VAL A 62 5.13 -1.81 -26.53
CA VAL A 62 5.84 -0.54 -26.74
C VAL A 62 4.93 0.61 -26.35
N ILE A 63 5.35 1.39 -25.36
CA ILE A 63 4.62 2.57 -24.89
C ILE A 63 5.31 3.82 -25.40
N SER A 64 4.54 4.70 -26.01
CA SER A 64 4.99 5.95 -26.60
C SER A 64 4.20 7.13 -26.05
N LEU A 65 4.85 8.29 -25.98
CA LEU A 65 4.23 9.54 -25.59
C LEU A 65 3.59 10.21 -26.81
N HIS A 66 2.33 10.59 -26.68
CA HIS A 66 1.57 11.31 -27.69
C HIS A 66 0.93 12.56 -27.10
N TYR A 67 0.40 13.41 -27.98
CA TYR A 67 -0.25 14.67 -27.61
C TYR A 67 -1.66 14.75 -28.21
N ALA A 68 -2.63 15.11 -27.37
CA ALA A 68 -3.99 15.46 -27.78
C ALA A 68 -4.18 16.96 -27.53
N GLY A 69 -3.83 17.79 -28.53
CA GLY A 69 -3.61 19.21 -28.30
C GLY A 69 -2.39 19.42 -27.40
N ASP A 70 -2.53 20.21 -26.34
CA ASP A 70 -1.43 20.48 -25.38
C ASP A 70 -1.30 19.44 -24.27
N LYS A 71 -2.15 18.39 -24.26
CA LYS A 71 -2.16 17.39 -23.20
C LYS A 71 -1.35 16.14 -23.60
N PRO A 72 -0.29 15.78 -22.86
CA PRO A 72 0.43 14.55 -23.08
C PRO A 72 -0.42 13.34 -22.67
N TYR A 73 -0.31 12.24 -23.40
CA TYR A 73 -0.87 10.95 -23.03
C TYR A 73 0.06 9.80 -23.42
N LEU A 74 0.02 8.70 -22.68
CA LEU A 74 0.78 7.49 -22.99
C LEU A 74 -0.12 6.51 -23.74
N ALA A 75 0.38 5.96 -24.84
CA ALA A 75 -0.34 4.97 -25.64
C ALA A 75 0.51 3.73 -25.90
N LEU A 76 -0.18 2.61 -26.13
CA LEU A 76 0.42 1.37 -26.58
C LEU A 76 0.47 1.39 -28.11
N GLU A 77 1.67 1.28 -28.69
CA GLU A 77 1.84 1.25 -30.14
C GLU A 77 1.09 0.05 -30.76
N GLY A 78 0.24 0.33 -31.76
CA GLY A 78 -0.52 -0.71 -32.47
C GLY A 78 -1.81 -1.17 -31.79
N ALA A 79 -2.28 -0.48 -30.75
CA ALA A 79 -3.64 -0.68 -30.23
C ALA A 79 -4.70 -0.39 -31.32
N PRO A 80 -5.78 -1.19 -31.41
CA PRO A 80 -6.76 -1.11 -32.50
C PRO A 80 -7.65 0.15 -32.45
N GLY A 81 -7.10 1.25 -32.95
CA GLY A 81 -7.76 2.56 -33.08
C GLY A 81 -6.87 3.76 -32.77
N GLU A 82 -5.55 3.60 -32.90
CA GLU A 82 -4.63 4.70 -33.23
C GLU A 82 -5.05 5.40 -34.53
N ALA A 83 -6.02 6.31 -34.43
CA ALA A 83 -6.13 7.39 -35.39
C ALA A 83 -4.93 8.30 -35.14
N ALA A 84 -3.84 8.05 -35.87
CA ALA A 84 -2.75 9.00 -36.00
C ALA A 84 -3.34 10.40 -36.24
N PRO A 85 -2.92 11.45 -35.51
CA PRO A 85 -3.26 12.82 -35.86
C PRO A 85 -2.99 13.04 -37.35
N LYS A 86 -3.94 13.65 -38.06
CA LYS A 86 -3.90 13.82 -39.52
C LYS A 86 -2.52 14.31 -39.98
N GLY A 87 -1.78 13.48 -40.71
CA GLY A 87 -0.55 13.91 -41.40
C GLY A 87 0.61 12.91 -41.50
N ILE A 88 0.59 11.76 -40.81
CA ILE A 88 1.71 10.81 -40.84
C ILE A 88 1.32 9.53 -41.59
N ARG A 89 2.16 9.11 -42.54
CA ARG A 89 1.97 7.94 -43.41
C ARG A 89 2.29 6.66 -42.62
N THR A 90 1.26 5.98 -42.13
CA THR A 90 1.39 4.73 -41.36
C THR A 90 1.68 3.53 -42.27
N VAL A 91 2.73 2.77 -41.96
CA VAL A 91 2.98 1.45 -42.54
C VAL A 91 2.06 0.45 -41.84
N LYS A 92 1.09 -0.09 -42.59
CA LYS A 92 0.10 -1.05 -42.11
C LYS A 92 0.78 -2.40 -41.84
N LEU A 93 1.16 -2.68 -40.60
CA LEU A 93 1.57 -4.02 -40.19
C LEU A 93 0.33 -4.91 -40.03
N LYS A 94 0.41 -6.14 -40.54
CA LYS A 94 -0.69 -7.11 -40.54
C LYS A 94 -0.91 -7.67 -39.12
N PRO A 95 -2.15 -7.97 -38.69
CA PRO A 95 -2.41 -8.51 -37.37
C PRO A 95 -1.81 -9.92 -37.24
N GLY A 96 -0.90 -10.10 -36.29
CA GLY A 96 -0.53 -11.41 -35.77
C GLY A 96 -1.23 -11.61 -34.44
N ALA A 97 -2.16 -12.55 -34.34
CA ALA A 97 -2.78 -12.90 -33.08
C ALA A 97 -1.70 -13.49 -32.15
N ARG A 98 -1.28 -12.70 -31.16
CA ARG A 98 -0.35 -13.17 -30.13
C ARG A 98 -1.19 -13.80 -29.02
N VAL A 99 -1.16 -15.12 -28.92
CA VAL A 99 -1.76 -15.85 -27.80
C VAL A 99 -0.78 -15.75 -26.63
N LEU A 100 -0.99 -14.78 -25.75
CA LEU A 100 -0.35 -14.75 -24.44
C LEU A 100 -1.35 -15.26 -23.39
N PRO A 101 -0.91 -16.08 -22.42
CA PRO A 101 -1.74 -16.46 -21.28
C PRO A 101 -2.25 -15.21 -20.55
N LEU A 102 -3.51 -15.23 -20.08
CA LEU A 102 -4.17 -14.11 -19.38
C LEU A 102 -3.42 -13.63 -18.10
N ASP A 103 -2.42 -14.36 -17.65
CA ASP A 103 -1.75 -14.17 -16.35
C ASP A 103 -0.59 -13.16 -16.38
N ALA A 104 -0.32 -12.49 -17.52
CA ALA A 104 0.88 -11.67 -17.73
C ALA A 104 0.65 -10.15 -17.79
N ALA A 105 -0.53 -9.69 -17.37
CA ALA A 105 -0.87 -8.29 -17.17
C ALA A 105 0.00 -7.69 -16.04
N ILE A 106 0.70 -6.59 -16.33
CA ILE A 106 1.49 -5.84 -15.35
C ILE A 106 0.57 -5.04 -14.43
N ASP A 107 0.66 -5.33 -13.13
CA ASP A 107 -0.04 -4.57 -12.12
C ASP A 107 0.58 -3.17 -11.93
N ALA A 108 -0.22 -2.16 -11.57
CA ALA A 108 0.28 -0.80 -11.32
C ALA A 108 1.26 -0.73 -10.12
N ILE A 109 1.28 -1.79 -9.30
CA ILE A 109 2.17 -2.04 -8.16
C ILE A 109 2.44 -3.54 -8.17
N PRO A 110 3.67 -4.04 -7.95
CA PRO A 110 3.92 -5.46 -8.07
C PRO A 110 3.04 -6.24 -7.08
N ARG A 111 2.19 -7.17 -7.54
CA ARG A 111 1.44 -8.07 -6.65
C ARG A 111 2.36 -8.79 -5.67
N SER A 112 3.58 -9.11 -6.07
CA SER A 112 4.62 -9.69 -5.19
C SER A 112 5.10 -8.74 -4.09
N ALA A 113 5.13 -7.42 -4.34
CA ALA A 113 5.46 -6.42 -3.34
C ALA A 113 4.31 -6.24 -2.33
N LEU A 114 3.07 -6.43 -2.77
CA LEU A 114 1.89 -6.37 -1.88
C LEU A 114 1.60 -7.72 -1.19
N ALA A 115 1.93 -8.86 -1.81
CA ALA A 115 1.55 -10.22 -1.37
C ALA A 115 1.86 -10.54 0.11
N PRO A 116 3.01 -10.17 0.68
CA PRO A 116 3.27 -10.37 2.11
C PRO A 116 2.32 -9.56 3.03
N PHE A 117 1.82 -8.42 2.54
CA PHE A 117 1.11 -7.42 3.31
C PHE A 117 -0.41 -7.44 3.11
N LEU A 118 -0.86 -8.04 1.99
CA LEU A 118 -2.26 -8.42 1.76
C LEU A 118 -2.77 -9.39 2.83
N TYR A 119 -1.86 -10.06 3.54
CA TYR A 119 -2.20 -11.04 4.58
C TYR A 119 -1.86 -10.64 6.02
N ARG A 120 -1.23 -9.47 6.29
CA ARG A 120 -0.85 -8.95 7.64
C ARG A 120 -0.16 -7.58 7.51
N PRO A 121 -0.44 -6.56 8.34
CA PRO A 121 -1.01 -6.57 9.70
C PRO A 121 -2.44 -5.97 9.78
N GLY A 122 -3.08 -6.14 10.93
CA GLY A 122 -4.32 -5.45 11.30
C GLY A 122 -4.05 -4.26 12.22
N ILE A 123 -5.03 -3.39 12.42
CA ILE A 123 -5.09 -2.52 13.59
C ILE A 123 -6.31 -2.94 14.38
N VAL A 124 -6.14 -3.05 15.69
CA VAL A 124 -7.21 -3.40 16.63
C VAL A 124 -7.31 -2.37 17.73
N THR A 125 -8.53 -2.04 18.10
CA THR A 125 -8.85 -1.17 19.22
C THR A 125 -8.90 -1.95 20.53
N LYS A 126 -8.89 -1.24 21.65
CA LYS A 126 -9.03 -1.88 22.97
C LYS A 126 -10.42 -2.52 23.10
N GLU A 127 -11.43 -1.82 22.59
CA GLU A 127 -12.82 -2.24 22.64
C GLU A 127 -13.08 -3.51 21.82
N GLU A 128 -12.37 -3.69 20.70
CA GLU A 128 -12.40 -4.93 19.91
C GLU A 128 -11.72 -6.08 20.67
N LEU A 129 -10.55 -5.83 21.27
CA LEU A 129 -9.82 -6.85 22.04
C LEU A 129 -10.58 -7.32 23.28
N ASP A 130 -11.25 -6.42 24.00
CA ASP A 130 -12.03 -6.75 25.20
C ASP A 130 -13.19 -7.73 24.87
N LYS A 131 -13.75 -7.62 23.67
CA LYS A 131 -14.84 -8.47 23.17
C LYS A 131 -14.36 -9.70 22.39
N ALA A 132 -13.10 -9.74 22.00
CA ALA A 132 -12.57 -10.80 21.16
C ALA A 132 -12.46 -12.13 21.94
N PRO A 133 -12.80 -13.26 21.29
CA PRO A 133 -12.41 -14.57 21.80
C PRO A 133 -10.88 -14.68 21.88
N TYR A 134 -10.39 -15.53 22.77
CA TYR A 134 -8.96 -15.76 22.95
C TYR A 134 -8.65 -17.22 23.27
N ILE A 135 -7.43 -17.62 22.93
CA ILE A 135 -6.92 -18.97 23.12
C ILE A 135 -6.59 -19.17 24.59
N ILE A 136 -7.08 -20.25 25.18
CA ILE A 136 -6.84 -20.62 26.57
C ILE A 136 -5.88 -21.79 26.73
N SER A 137 -5.71 -22.61 25.67
CA SER A 137 -4.82 -23.76 25.68
C SER A 137 -4.61 -24.32 24.27
N SER A 138 -3.48 -24.96 24.02
CA SER A 138 -3.22 -25.82 22.86
C SER A 138 -3.06 -27.29 23.28
N GLN A 139 -3.58 -28.21 22.47
CA GLN A 139 -3.43 -29.64 22.72
C GLN A 139 -2.00 -30.09 22.35
N GLU A 140 -1.21 -30.41 23.38
CA GLU A 140 0.11 -31.09 23.36
C GLU A 140 1.30 -30.33 22.72
N GLY A 141 2.10 -29.69 23.59
CA GLY A 141 3.46 -30.11 24.00
C GLY A 141 4.52 -30.53 22.98
N HIS A 142 4.31 -30.44 21.67
CA HIS A 142 5.29 -30.87 20.67
C HIS A 142 5.99 -29.66 20.06
N LEU A 143 7.26 -29.48 20.45
CA LEU A 143 8.15 -28.38 20.05
C LEU A 143 8.38 -28.23 18.54
N ILE A 144 7.92 -29.17 17.71
CA ILE A 144 8.04 -29.13 16.25
C ILE A 144 6.93 -30.01 15.66
N SER A 145 5.87 -29.47 15.05
CA SER A 145 5.01 -30.22 14.10
C SER A 145 4.04 -29.32 13.33
N GLY A 146 3.73 -29.75 12.10
CA GLY A 146 3.14 -28.98 11.01
C GLY A 146 1.63 -28.70 11.12
N PRO A 147 0.97 -28.36 9.98
CA PRO A 147 -0.43 -27.94 9.98
C PRO A 147 -1.37 -29.03 10.54
N GLY A 148 -2.27 -28.66 11.46
CA GLY A 148 -3.22 -29.57 12.11
C GLY A 148 -3.39 -29.43 13.64
N ASN A 149 -2.70 -28.49 14.29
CA ASN A 149 -2.73 -28.37 15.76
C ASN A 149 -4.10 -27.89 16.27
N THR A 150 -4.62 -28.55 17.31
CA THR A 150 -5.87 -28.19 17.98
C THR A 150 -5.62 -27.15 19.06
N VAL A 151 -6.47 -26.13 19.09
CA VAL A 151 -6.50 -25.13 20.16
C VAL A 151 -7.90 -25.00 20.75
N TYR A 152 -7.94 -24.55 21.99
CA TYR A 152 -9.14 -24.28 22.74
C TYR A 152 -9.24 -22.78 22.98
N ALA A 153 -10.42 -22.21 22.74
CA ALA A 153 -10.68 -20.80 22.95
C ALA A 153 -12.03 -20.58 23.63
N THR A 154 -12.17 -19.42 24.27
CA THR A 154 -13.39 -19.03 24.98
C THR A 154 -13.85 -17.64 24.56
N ARG A 155 -14.98 -17.19 25.12
CA ARG A 155 -15.58 -15.86 24.90
C ARG A 155 -16.02 -15.61 23.45
N PHE A 156 -16.62 -16.62 22.82
CA PHE A 156 -17.26 -16.45 21.52
C PHE A 156 -18.61 -15.75 21.67
N GLY A 157 -18.82 -14.67 20.92
CA GLY A 157 -20.11 -13.98 20.83
C GLY A 157 -21.00 -14.56 19.75
N ASP A 158 -20.52 -14.57 18.50
CA ASP A 158 -21.28 -14.99 17.33
C ASP A 158 -20.86 -16.40 16.86
N GLN A 159 -21.80 -17.35 16.91
CA GLN A 159 -21.58 -18.74 16.49
C GLN A 159 -21.80 -18.98 14.99
N SER A 160 -22.19 -17.96 14.22
CA SER A 160 -22.34 -18.06 12.77
C SER A 160 -21.00 -18.06 12.03
N LEU A 161 -19.95 -17.55 12.68
CA LEU A 161 -18.61 -17.43 12.13
C LEU A 161 -17.77 -18.65 12.51
N THR A 162 -17.23 -19.34 11.50
CA THR A 162 -16.42 -20.55 11.68
C THR A 162 -14.96 -20.38 11.33
N VAL A 163 -14.58 -19.24 10.72
CA VAL A 163 -13.21 -18.97 10.24
C VAL A 163 -12.66 -17.71 10.90
N TYR A 164 -11.55 -17.86 11.62
CA TYR A 164 -10.92 -16.82 12.41
C TYR A 164 -9.45 -16.67 12.04
N ASN A 165 -8.93 -15.47 12.21
CA ASN A 165 -7.51 -15.17 12.23
C ASN A 165 -7.04 -15.21 13.70
N VAL A 166 -5.97 -15.94 13.98
CA VAL A 166 -5.28 -15.86 15.27
C VAL A 166 -4.35 -14.66 15.25
N ILE A 167 -4.49 -13.76 16.21
CA ILE A 167 -3.81 -12.47 16.29
C ILE A 167 -3.09 -12.33 17.62
N ARG A 168 -1.83 -11.91 17.55
CA ARG A 168 -1.06 -11.41 18.69
C ARG A 168 -1.05 -9.89 18.68
N VAL A 169 -1.29 -9.30 19.84
CA VAL A 169 -1.18 -7.85 20.03
C VAL A 169 0.30 -7.47 20.00
N GLY A 170 0.64 -6.57 19.08
CA GLY A 170 1.98 -6.02 18.90
C GLY A 170 2.11 -4.64 19.55
N GLN A 171 2.84 -3.75 18.87
CA GLN A 171 3.10 -2.40 19.38
C GLN A 171 1.83 -1.56 19.49
N GLU A 172 1.84 -0.64 20.45
CA GLU A 172 0.83 0.40 20.60
C GLU A 172 1.12 1.58 19.67
N TYR A 173 0.10 2.06 18.96
CA TYR A 173 0.18 3.24 18.11
C TYR A 173 -0.36 4.48 18.83
N ARG A 174 0.43 5.54 18.80
CA ARG A 174 0.06 6.86 19.32
C ARG A 174 0.39 7.95 18.32
N ASP A 175 -0.43 9.00 18.30
CA ASP A 175 -0.14 10.20 17.55
C ASP A 175 1.06 10.91 18.21
N PRO A 176 2.16 11.16 17.47
CA PRO A 176 3.39 11.70 18.05
C PRO A 176 3.28 13.18 18.44
N ARG A 177 2.25 13.90 17.97
CA ARG A 177 2.02 15.32 18.27
C ARG A 177 1.10 15.48 19.48
N THR A 178 0.05 14.67 19.57
CA THR A 178 -1.01 14.80 20.58
C THR A 178 -0.94 13.76 21.70
N GLY A 179 -0.26 12.63 21.47
CA GLY A 179 -0.26 11.48 22.38
C GLY A 179 -1.53 10.65 22.33
N GLU A 180 -2.48 10.95 21.44
CA GLU A 180 -3.73 10.21 21.26
C GLU A 180 -3.44 8.72 21.00
N PHE A 181 -4.16 7.83 21.68
CA PHE A 181 -4.13 6.40 21.38
C PHE A 181 -4.87 6.11 20.06
N LEU A 182 -4.16 5.44 19.13
CA LEU A 182 -4.63 5.17 17.78
C LEU A 182 -5.01 3.70 17.54
N GLY A 183 -4.57 2.79 18.42
CA GLY A 183 -4.84 1.36 18.33
C GLY A 183 -3.59 0.52 18.62
N TYR A 184 -3.74 -0.80 18.58
CA TYR A 184 -2.63 -1.74 18.62
C TYR A 184 -2.40 -2.38 17.27
N GLN A 185 -1.14 -2.71 16.98
CA GLN A 185 -0.79 -3.57 15.86
C GLN A 185 -1.35 -4.98 16.09
N ALA A 186 -2.13 -5.48 15.15
CA ALA A 186 -2.57 -6.87 15.12
C ALA A 186 -1.61 -7.70 14.24
N VAL A 187 -0.74 -8.47 14.88
CA VAL A 187 0.16 -9.42 14.24
C VAL A 187 -0.57 -10.74 14.11
N LYS A 188 -1.09 -11.06 12.91
CA LYS A 188 -1.68 -12.38 12.72
C LYS A 188 -0.58 -13.44 12.80
N VAL A 189 -0.90 -14.56 13.44
CA VAL A 189 -0.04 -15.68 13.78
C VAL A 189 -0.41 -16.89 12.93
N ALA A 190 -1.69 -17.26 12.92
CA ALA A 190 -2.25 -18.40 12.19
C ALA A 190 -3.68 -18.13 11.67
N ASP A 191 -4.20 -19.06 10.88
CA ASP A 191 -5.62 -19.19 10.56
C ASP A 191 -6.24 -20.26 11.48
N ALA A 192 -7.48 -20.10 11.92
CA ALA A 192 -8.17 -21.04 12.80
C ALA A 192 -9.59 -21.32 12.30
N ASN A 193 -9.95 -22.59 12.24
CA ASN A 193 -11.30 -23.03 11.87
C ASN A 193 -11.97 -23.71 13.06
N VAL A 194 -13.20 -23.29 13.38
CA VAL A 194 -14.01 -23.92 14.42
C VAL A 194 -14.41 -25.32 13.95
N THR A 195 -14.09 -26.32 14.76
CA THR A 195 -14.47 -27.73 14.50
C THR A 195 -15.59 -28.20 15.40
N ARG A 196 -15.63 -27.70 16.65
CA ARG A 196 -16.67 -28.04 17.61
C ARG A 196 -16.97 -26.86 18.51
N TRP A 197 -18.23 -26.45 18.50
CA TRP A 197 -18.78 -25.51 19.48
C TRP A 197 -18.91 -26.16 20.85
N GLY A 198 -18.68 -25.38 21.90
CA GLY A 198 -18.69 -25.81 23.30
C GLY A 198 -18.06 -24.74 24.19
N ASP A 199 -17.90 -25.04 25.47
CA ASP A 199 -17.12 -24.22 26.40
C ASP A 199 -16.02 -25.10 27.03
N PRO A 200 -14.78 -25.06 26.52
CA PRO A 200 -14.28 -24.19 25.46
C PRO A 200 -14.62 -24.66 24.03
N VAL A 201 -14.55 -23.73 23.08
CA VAL A 201 -14.66 -24.02 21.64
C VAL A 201 -13.37 -24.66 21.16
N THR A 202 -13.50 -25.69 20.32
CA THR A 202 -12.36 -26.40 19.71
C THR A 202 -12.11 -25.87 18.29
N LEU A 203 -10.87 -25.49 18.00
CA LEU A 203 -10.45 -25.00 16.69
C LEU A 203 -9.23 -25.79 16.18
N ILE A 204 -9.14 -25.93 14.86
CA ILE A 204 -7.94 -26.45 14.19
C ILE A 204 -7.20 -25.29 13.54
N LEU A 205 -5.90 -25.21 13.82
CA LEU A 205 -4.99 -24.24 13.23
C LEU A 205 -4.58 -24.66 11.82
N SER A 206 -4.45 -23.67 10.95
CA SER A 206 -3.93 -23.78 9.59
C SER A 206 -3.04 -22.58 9.28
N ASN A 207 -2.15 -22.71 8.28
CA ASN A 207 -1.28 -21.61 7.82
C ASN A 207 -0.55 -20.87 8.98
N SER A 208 -0.04 -21.66 9.93
CA SER A 208 0.70 -21.13 11.08
C SER A 208 2.11 -20.74 10.65
N ARG A 209 2.46 -19.46 10.84
CA ARG A 209 3.81 -18.93 10.52
C ARG A 209 4.64 -18.64 11.76
N ILE A 210 3.96 -18.52 12.89
CA ILE A 210 4.50 -18.18 14.21
C ILE A 210 3.77 -19.12 15.19
N GLU A 211 4.46 -19.53 16.25
CA GLU A 211 3.85 -20.33 17.31
C GLU A 211 2.66 -19.59 17.93
N VAL A 212 1.53 -20.29 18.02
CA VAL A 212 0.31 -19.80 18.67
C VAL A 212 0.44 -20.03 20.18
N LEU A 213 0.19 -18.97 20.95
CA LEU A 213 0.34 -18.99 22.40
C LEU A 213 -1.01 -18.80 23.09
N ASP A 214 -1.07 -19.22 24.36
CA ASP A 214 -2.18 -18.90 25.24
C ASP A 214 -2.29 -17.37 25.40
N GLY A 215 -3.51 -16.86 25.29
CA GLY A 215 -3.80 -15.44 25.28
C GLY A 215 -3.79 -14.78 23.89
N ASP A 216 -3.39 -15.46 22.81
CA ASP A 216 -3.59 -14.95 21.46
C ASP A 216 -5.10 -14.81 21.17
N TYR A 217 -5.48 -13.72 20.48
CA TYR A 217 -6.87 -13.37 20.19
C TYR A 217 -7.34 -13.98 18.87
N LEU A 218 -8.65 -14.18 18.75
CA LEU A 218 -9.32 -14.63 17.54
C LEU A 218 -10.17 -13.51 16.98
N LEU A 219 -9.88 -13.07 15.76
CA LEU A 219 -10.71 -12.11 15.05
C LEU A 219 -11.37 -12.79 13.85
N PRO A 220 -12.66 -12.51 13.57
CA PRO A 220 -13.31 -12.99 12.36
C PRO A 220 -12.49 -12.72 11.11
N THR A 221 -12.46 -13.69 10.20
CA THR A 221 -11.86 -13.44 8.89
C THR A 221 -12.81 -12.59 8.06
N GLU A 222 -12.48 -11.31 7.91
CA GLU A 222 -13.15 -10.47 6.93
C GLU A 222 -12.89 -11.00 5.53
N LYS A 223 -13.95 -11.31 4.78
CA LYS A 223 -13.87 -11.54 3.34
C LYS A 223 -13.62 -10.21 2.64
N SER A 224 -12.45 -9.61 2.85
CA SER A 224 -12.01 -8.52 2.00
C SER A 224 -11.65 -9.13 0.65
N THR A 225 -12.54 -9.00 -0.33
CA THR A 225 -12.17 -9.12 -1.73
C THR A 225 -11.21 -7.97 -2.00
N LEU A 226 -9.92 -8.23 -1.87
CA LEU A 226 -8.87 -7.31 -2.26
C LEU A 226 -8.97 -7.17 -3.78
N GLU A 227 -9.77 -6.21 -4.24
CA GLU A 227 -9.76 -5.79 -5.63
C GLU A 227 -8.41 -5.12 -5.88
N PHE A 228 -7.46 -5.85 -6.48
CA PHE A 228 -6.07 -5.42 -6.67
C PHE A 228 -5.88 -4.28 -7.68
N SER A 229 -6.94 -3.53 -8.00
CA SER A 229 -6.93 -2.43 -8.96
C SER A 229 -6.98 -1.08 -8.22
N PHE A 230 -5.93 -0.78 -7.44
CA PHE A 230 -5.81 0.54 -6.79
C PHE A 230 -5.10 1.51 -7.72
N PHE A 231 -5.85 2.52 -8.17
CA PHE A 231 -5.28 3.64 -8.92
C PHE A 231 -4.80 4.69 -7.93
N PRO A 232 -3.53 5.15 -8.01
CA PRO A 232 -3.04 6.20 -7.13
C PRO A 232 -3.72 7.54 -7.49
N TYR A 233 -4.21 8.27 -6.48
CA TYR A 233 -4.75 9.61 -6.67
C TYR A 233 -4.57 10.47 -5.40
N PRO A 234 -4.34 11.79 -5.51
CA PRO A 234 -4.11 12.62 -4.32
C PRO A 234 -5.41 12.85 -3.54
N PRO A 235 -5.35 12.98 -2.20
CA PRO A 235 -6.48 13.44 -1.41
C PRO A 235 -6.93 14.84 -1.86
N ARG A 236 -8.25 15.05 -1.95
CA ARG A 236 -8.82 16.37 -2.33
C ARG A 236 -8.66 17.43 -1.24
N LYS A 237 -8.58 17.00 0.02
CA LYS A 237 -8.38 17.90 1.16
C LYS A 237 -6.91 17.85 1.56
N PRO A 238 -6.30 18.96 2.02
CA PRO A 238 -4.98 18.94 2.61
C PRO A 238 -4.95 17.99 3.83
N ILE A 239 -4.02 17.05 3.83
CA ILE A 239 -3.76 16.12 4.92
C ILE A 239 -2.29 16.28 5.33
N SER A 240 -2.03 16.35 6.64
CA SER A 240 -0.69 16.30 7.23
C SER A 240 -0.71 15.29 8.38
N GLY A 241 0.26 14.39 8.38
CA GLY A 241 0.44 13.36 9.40
C GLY A 241 1.92 12.99 9.55
N ASP A 242 2.20 11.96 10.32
CA ASP A 242 3.53 11.42 10.52
C ASP A 242 3.53 9.90 10.32
N ILE A 243 4.66 9.36 9.86
CA ILE A 243 4.92 7.93 9.91
C ILE A 243 5.11 7.52 11.36
N ILE A 244 4.33 6.56 11.86
CA ILE A 244 4.37 6.11 13.25
C ILE A 244 4.98 4.74 13.44
N ALA A 245 5.03 3.93 12.37
CA ALA A 245 5.73 2.65 12.38
C ALA A 245 6.11 2.22 10.98
N ALA A 246 7.08 1.33 10.90
CA ALA A 246 7.47 0.64 9.68
C ALA A 246 7.54 -0.86 9.94
N PHE A 247 7.10 -1.65 8.98
CA PHE A 247 7.11 -3.10 9.07
C PHE A 247 8.37 -3.64 8.38
N ASN A 248 9.07 -4.55 9.06
CA ASN A 248 10.31 -5.17 8.57
C ASN A 248 11.45 -4.20 8.23
N ALA A 249 11.39 -2.95 8.70
CA ALA A 249 12.49 -1.99 8.56
C ALA A 249 13.47 -2.15 9.72
N LEU A 250 14.72 -2.52 9.43
CA LEU A 250 15.75 -2.70 10.45
C LEU A 250 16.25 -1.35 11.01
N THR A 251 16.43 -0.35 10.14
CA THR A 251 16.97 0.97 10.50
C THR A 251 16.49 2.12 9.61
N GLN A 252 16.16 1.85 8.34
CA GLN A 252 15.68 2.84 7.37
C GLN A 252 14.48 2.30 6.59
N ILE A 253 13.54 3.19 6.25
CA ILE A 253 12.35 2.89 5.45
C ILE A 253 12.74 3.11 3.98
N GLY A 254 12.81 2.01 3.22
CA GLY A 254 13.14 2.04 1.80
C GLY A 254 11.91 1.97 0.89
N GLN A 255 12.15 2.00 -0.42
CA GLN A 255 11.11 1.74 -1.40
C GLN A 255 10.47 0.35 -1.17
N TYR A 256 9.15 0.28 -1.37
CA TYR A 256 8.28 -0.87 -1.12
C TYR A 256 8.20 -1.33 0.34
N THR A 257 8.64 -0.48 1.28
CA THR A 257 8.41 -0.72 2.71
C THR A 257 6.97 -0.33 3.06
N VAL A 258 6.32 -1.14 3.90
CA VAL A 258 5.01 -0.78 4.47
C VAL A 258 5.21 0.05 5.72
N VAL A 259 4.46 1.14 5.80
CA VAL A 259 4.45 2.07 6.92
C VAL A 259 3.03 2.27 7.44
N ALA A 260 2.94 2.58 8.73
CA ALA A 260 1.73 3.08 9.36
C ALA A 260 1.82 4.59 9.50
N ILE A 261 0.72 5.28 9.19
CA ILE A 261 0.59 6.74 9.33
C ILE A 261 -0.54 7.08 10.31
N ASP A 262 -0.36 8.13 11.11
CA ASP A 262 -1.30 8.60 12.14
C ASP A 262 -2.59 9.26 11.61
N ARG A 263 -2.96 8.97 10.36
CA ARG A 263 -4.16 9.48 9.71
C ARG A 263 -4.97 8.34 9.14
N GLY A 264 -6.28 8.43 9.25
CA GLY A 264 -7.23 7.42 8.80
C GLY A 264 -8.40 8.01 8.03
N ALA A 265 -9.51 7.27 8.02
CA ALA A 265 -10.78 7.68 7.44
C ALA A 265 -11.31 8.96 8.09
N ARG A 266 -11.04 9.16 9.39
CA ARG A 266 -11.41 10.36 10.16
C ARG A 266 -10.88 11.64 9.52
N GLU A 267 -9.65 11.62 9.02
CA GLU A 267 -9.02 12.75 8.32
C GLU A 267 -9.26 12.72 6.80
N GLY A 268 -10.08 11.80 6.32
CA GLY A 268 -10.50 11.70 4.93
C GLY A 268 -9.56 10.91 4.04
N LEU A 269 -8.65 10.10 4.60
CA LEU A 269 -7.89 9.15 3.79
C LEU A 269 -8.77 8.06 3.21
N LYS A 270 -8.41 7.62 2.01
CA LYS A 270 -9.04 6.52 1.30
C LYS A 270 -7.95 5.66 0.67
N GLN A 271 -8.31 4.42 0.38
CA GLN A 271 -7.46 3.51 -0.37
C GLN A 271 -7.13 4.11 -1.74
N GLY A 272 -5.87 4.00 -2.18
CA GLY A 272 -5.34 4.65 -3.37
C GLY A 272 -4.82 6.08 -3.13
N HIS A 273 -5.05 6.69 -1.97
CA HIS A 273 -4.52 8.02 -1.69
C HIS A 273 -2.99 8.03 -1.68
N ILE A 274 -2.40 8.98 -2.39
CA ILE A 274 -0.96 9.24 -2.34
C ILE A 274 -0.62 10.41 -1.41
N LEU A 275 0.50 10.30 -0.70
CA LEU A 275 1.06 11.38 0.10
C LEU A 275 2.56 11.50 -0.18
N ALA A 276 3.06 12.73 -0.22
CA ALA A 276 4.49 13.01 -0.26
C ALA A 276 5.09 12.82 1.14
N ILE A 277 6.27 12.20 1.19
CA ILE A 277 7.04 12.00 2.41
C ILE A 277 8.09 13.10 2.50
N TYR A 278 8.19 13.74 3.65
CA TYR A 278 9.17 14.75 3.96
C TYR A 278 10.03 14.29 5.13
N GLN A 279 11.32 14.10 4.87
CA GLN A 279 12.28 13.80 5.92
C GLN A 279 12.44 15.04 6.80
N LYS A 280 12.19 14.90 8.10
CA LYS A 280 12.40 16.01 9.04
C LYS A 280 13.89 16.29 9.11
N GLY A 281 14.26 17.56 9.00
CA GLY A 281 15.64 17.97 9.14
C GLY A 281 16.20 17.59 10.51
N GLU A 282 17.52 17.53 10.64
CA GLU A 282 18.11 17.30 11.96
C GLU A 282 18.01 18.55 12.84
N LYS A 283 18.06 18.32 14.15
CA LYS A 283 18.15 19.38 15.14
C LYS A 283 19.62 19.72 15.34
N VAL A 284 20.07 20.83 14.78
CA VAL A 284 21.46 21.26 14.86
C VAL A 284 21.65 22.32 15.94
N ARG A 285 22.79 22.28 16.62
CA ARG A 285 23.18 23.33 17.55
C ARG A 285 23.76 24.51 16.76
N ASP A 286 23.37 25.73 17.13
CA ASP A 286 24.01 26.92 16.58
C ASP A 286 25.48 26.98 17.02
N PRO A 287 26.45 26.90 16.10
CA PRO A 287 27.87 26.90 16.42
C PRO A 287 28.38 28.26 16.94
N ARG A 288 27.62 29.35 16.74
CA ARG A 288 28.00 30.72 17.16
C ARG A 288 27.15 31.25 18.32
N GLY A 289 26.17 30.50 18.78
CA GLY A 289 25.36 30.88 19.94
C GLY A 289 26.13 30.65 21.24
N GLU A 290 26.84 31.66 21.73
CA GLU A 290 27.38 31.68 23.09
C GLU A 290 26.24 31.33 24.06
N TYR A 291 26.34 30.16 24.71
CA TYR A 291 25.36 29.61 25.65
C TYR A 291 24.02 29.10 25.09
N SER A 292 23.87 28.93 23.77
CA SER A 292 22.65 28.35 23.20
C SER A 292 22.57 26.83 23.43
N THR A 293 21.67 26.40 24.33
CA THR A 293 21.12 25.04 24.40
C THR A 293 19.99 24.82 23.38
N LYS A 294 19.64 25.86 22.62
CA LYS A 294 18.53 25.84 21.68
C LYS A 294 18.95 25.13 20.39
N LEU A 295 18.39 23.94 20.19
CA LEU A 295 18.50 23.22 18.94
C LEU A 295 17.62 23.87 17.87
N ILE A 296 18.19 24.13 16.69
CA ILE A 296 17.49 24.67 15.53
C ILE A 296 17.06 23.49 14.66
N GLN A 297 15.76 23.42 14.38
CA GLN A 297 15.17 22.41 13.51
C GLN A 297 15.44 22.80 12.05
N LEU A 298 16.22 21.99 11.33
CA LEU A 298 16.41 22.17 9.89
C LEU A 298 15.09 21.93 9.13
N PRO A 299 14.90 22.59 7.97
CA PRO A 299 13.70 22.41 7.15
C PRO A 299 13.55 20.95 6.71
N SER A 300 12.31 20.54 6.50
CA SER A 300 12.02 19.20 5.98
C SER A 300 12.20 19.17 4.47
N GLU A 301 12.75 18.08 3.95
CA GLU A 301 13.02 17.90 2.52
C GLU A 301 12.23 16.73 1.96
N ARG A 302 11.78 16.82 0.71
CA ARG A 302 11.03 15.76 0.04
C ARG A 302 11.90 14.50 -0.06
N ALA A 303 11.44 13.41 0.53
CA ALA A 303 12.16 12.15 0.65
C ALA A 303 11.52 11.01 -0.14
N GLY A 304 10.27 11.16 -0.56
CA GLY A 304 9.59 10.12 -1.32
C GLY A 304 8.09 10.34 -1.50
N LEU A 305 7.42 9.27 -1.91
CA LEU A 305 5.96 9.17 -2.06
C LEU A 305 5.49 7.84 -1.48
N LEU A 306 4.33 7.85 -0.86
CA LEU A 306 3.63 6.63 -0.43
C LEU A 306 2.23 6.56 -1.02
N MET A 307 1.68 5.35 -1.08
CA MET A 307 0.29 5.09 -1.43
C MET A 307 -0.40 4.31 -0.32
N VAL A 308 -1.52 4.84 0.15
CA VAL A 308 -2.39 4.21 1.13
C VAL A 308 -3.11 3.03 0.50
N PHE A 309 -2.97 1.83 1.08
CA PHE A 309 -3.65 0.63 0.59
C PHE A 309 -4.61 0.02 1.61
N LYS A 310 -4.58 0.45 2.89
CA LYS A 310 -5.56 0.04 3.90
C LYS A 310 -5.82 1.20 4.85
N VAL A 311 -7.10 1.47 5.13
CA VAL A 311 -7.54 2.61 5.94
C VAL A 311 -8.38 2.11 7.11
N TYR A 312 -8.02 2.54 8.31
CA TYR A 312 -8.82 2.42 9.53
C TYR A 312 -9.31 3.81 9.94
N ASP A 313 -10.06 3.91 11.03
CA ASP A 313 -10.61 5.20 11.49
C ASP A 313 -9.52 6.25 11.73
N LYS A 314 -8.47 5.90 12.49
CA LYS A 314 -7.40 6.84 12.91
C LYS A 314 -6.02 6.59 12.31
N VAL A 315 -5.82 5.46 11.65
CA VAL A 315 -4.52 5.03 11.12
C VAL A 315 -4.71 4.45 9.74
N SER A 316 -3.70 4.59 8.89
CA SER A 316 -3.67 3.94 7.58
C SER A 316 -2.35 3.21 7.38
N TYR A 317 -2.40 2.14 6.59
CA TYR A 317 -1.21 1.50 6.05
C TYR A 317 -0.97 1.93 4.63
N ALA A 318 0.29 2.24 4.37
CA ALA A 318 0.75 2.73 3.10
C ALA A 318 2.02 2.00 2.66
N LEU A 319 2.19 1.89 1.35
CA LEU A 319 3.38 1.39 0.71
C LEU A 319 4.23 2.58 0.25
N VAL A 320 5.50 2.62 0.64
CA VAL A 320 6.44 3.61 0.09
C VAL A 320 6.69 3.25 -1.37
N MET A 321 6.23 4.09 -2.29
CA MET A 321 6.32 3.88 -3.73
C MET A 321 7.66 4.35 -4.30
N GLU A 322 8.21 5.40 -3.69
CA GLU A 322 9.47 6.04 -4.10
C GLU A 322 10.19 6.53 -2.85
N ALA A 323 11.51 6.33 -2.79
CA ALA A 323 12.37 6.85 -1.75
C ALA A 323 13.63 7.45 -2.39
N THR A 324 13.77 8.77 -2.33
CA THR A 324 14.93 9.52 -2.85
C THR A 324 15.93 9.87 -1.75
N ARG A 325 15.49 9.81 -0.48
CA ARG A 325 16.31 10.00 0.72
C ARG A 325 15.95 8.94 1.77
N PRO A 326 16.80 8.72 2.79
CA PRO A 326 16.44 7.86 3.91
C PRO A 326 15.18 8.38 4.62
N ILE A 327 14.17 7.53 4.73
CA ILE A 327 12.92 7.82 5.44
C ILE A 327 12.96 7.14 6.82
N HIS A 328 12.45 7.84 7.83
CA HIS A 328 12.45 7.40 9.22
C HIS A 328 11.06 7.45 9.83
N ILE A 329 10.91 6.76 10.96
CA ILE A 329 9.73 6.94 11.81
C ILE A 329 9.72 8.39 12.31
N HIS A 330 8.52 8.98 12.38
CA HIS A 330 8.22 10.38 12.66
C HIS A 330 8.54 11.36 11.53
N ASP A 331 8.94 10.90 10.35
CA ASP A 331 8.93 11.76 9.15
C ASP A 331 7.51 12.13 8.78
N GLU A 332 7.37 13.31 8.17
CA GLU A 332 6.07 13.90 7.89
C GLU A 332 5.51 13.41 6.56
N VAL A 333 4.19 13.19 6.52
CA VAL A 333 3.46 12.88 5.29
C VAL A 333 2.45 13.99 5.01
N ARG A 334 2.40 14.46 3.77
CA ARG A 334 1.51 15.56 3.36
C ARG A 334 0.86 15.28 2.02
N THR A 335 -0.28 15.91 1.73
CA THR A 335 -0.81 15.96 0.36
C THR A 335 0.28 16.49 -0.59
N PRO A 336 0.56 15.79 -1.71
CA PRO A 336 1.69 16.08 -2.59
C PRO A 336 1.58 17.39 -3.35
#